data_AF-A0A521WFJ9-F1
#
_entry.id   AF-A0A521WFJ9-F1
#
_cell.length_a   1.000
_cell.length_b   1.000
_cell.length_c   1.000
_cell.angle_alpha   90.00
_cell.angle_beta   90.00
_cell.angle_gamma   90.00
#
_symmetry.space_group_name_H-M   'P 1'
#
loop_
_entity.id
_entity.type
_entity.pdbx_description
1 polymer ?
#
loop_
_entity_poly.entity_id
_entity_poly.type
_entity_poly.pdbx_seq_one_letter_code
_entity_poly.pdbx_strand_id
1 'polypeptide(L)'
;MYKALYLSPMIPSYNIRETASFFKDALGFSPVREEESYVILIKDELTVHLLNAGDNVGQMEFYLEVDDIDGLWNEMKDKVQGLKVREPFDRKYGMREAHISIPQTNTLLFIGSGCGGVTTPVAT
;
A
#
# COMPACT_ATOMS: atom_id res chain seq x y z
N MET A 1 -6.47 29.08 8.97
CA MET A 1 -5.63 28.14 8.19
C MET A 1 -5.20 27.01 9.10
N TYR A 2 -5.20 25.77 8.60
CA TYR A 2 -4.69 24.61 9.33
C TYR A 2 -3.40 24.11 8.67
N LYS A 3 -2.54 23.42 9.43
CA LYS A 3 -1.38 22.68 8.91
C LYS A 3 -1.77 21.21 8.79
N ALA A 4 -1.80 20.68 7.57
CA ALA A 4 -1.89 19.23 7.37
C ALA A 4 -0.60 18.57 7.87
N LEU A 5 -0.72 17.39 8.49
CA LEU A 5 0.43 16.66 9.03
C LEU A 5 0.70 15.39 8.22
N TYR A 6 -0.30 14.51 8.17
CA TYR A 6 -0.20 13.21 7.49
C TYR A 6 -1.46 12.96 6.67
N LEU A 7 -1.31 12.19 5.59
CA LEU A 7 -2.40 11.67 4.80
C LEU A 7 -2.27 10.15 4.76
N SER A 8 -3.22 9.47 5.39
CA SER A 8 -3.15 8.02 5.61
C SER A 8 -4.37 7.34 5.01
N PRO A 9 -4.20 6.32 4.15
CA PRO A 9 -5.33 5.58 3.60
C PRO A 9 -6.03 4.79 4.72
N MET A 10 -7.37 4.81 4.67
CA MET A 10 -8.23 3.97 5.50
C MET A 10 -8.79 2.85 4.63
N ILE A 11 -8.37 1.62 4.88
CA ILE A 11 -8.61 0.45 4.04
C ILE A 11 -9.69 -0.43 4.68
N PRO A 12 -10.90 -0.50 4.08
CA PRO A 12 -11.93 -1.40 4.54
C PRO A 12 -11.56 -2.85 4.22
N SER A 13 -11.62 -3.70 5.25
CA SER A 13 -11.15 -5.07 5.20
C SER A 13 -12.21 -6.05 5.69
N TYR A 14 -12.48 -7.08 4.89
CA TYR A 14 -13.38 -8.19 5.25
C TYR A 14 -12.72 -9.17 6.24
N ASN A 15 -11.39 -9.15 6.35
CA ASN A 15 -10.63 -9.87 7.37
C ASN A 15 -9.36 -9.09 7.74
N ILE A 16 -9.46 -8.29 8.82
CA ILE A 16 -8.38 -7.37 9.25
C ILE A 16 -7.06 -8.10 9.51
N ARG A 17 -7.09 -9.33 10.07
CA ARG A 17 -5.86 -10.06 10.43
C ARG A 17 -5.06 -10.46 9.20
N GLU A 18 -5.73 -10.95 8.17
CA GLU A 18 -5.08 -11.31 6.91
C GLU A 18 -4.57 -10.06 6.17
N THR A 19 -5.38 -8.99 6.13
CA THR A 19 -4.95 -7.70 5.56
C THR A 19 -3.73 -7.14 6.30
N ALA A 20 -3.71 -7.19 7.63
CA ALA A 20 -2.57 -6.73 8.42
C ALA A 20 -1.32 -7.59 8.18
N SER A 21 -1.49 -8.91 8.02
CA SER A 21 -0.37 -9.82 7.74
C SER A 21 0.26 -9.51 6.39
N PHE A 22 -0.53 -9.17 5.36
CA PHE A 22 0.01 -8.70 4.09
C PHE A 22 0.94 -7.48 4.25
N PHE A 23 0.51 -6.45 4.97
CA PHE A 23 1.34 -5.26 5.20
C PHE A 23 2.59 -5.55 6.03
N LYS A 24 2.49 -6.42 7.05
CA LYS A 24 3.63 -6.80 7.89
C LYS A 24 4.64 -7.63 7.12
N ASP A 25 4.17 -8.68 6.46
CA ASP A 25 5.05 -9.70 5.89
C ASP A 25 5.59 -9.27 4.52
N ALA A 26 4.74 -8.69 3.66
CA ALA A 26 5.12 -8.32 2.29
C ALA A 26 5.76 -6.93 2.20
N LEU A 27 5.35 -5.99 3.06
CA LEU A 27 5.77 -4.58 2.98
C LEU A 27 6.56 -4.10 4.21
N GLY A 28 6.73 -4.94 5.24
CA GLY A 28 7.55 -4.61 6.41
C GLY A 28 6.96 -3.55 7.34
N PHE A 29 5.63 -3.34 7.30
CA PHE A 29 4.97 -2.46 8.27
C PHE A 29 4.96 -3.09 9.67
N SER A 30 4.89 -2.25 10.69
CA SER A 30 4.78 -2.65 12.10
C SER A 30 3.48 -2.14 12.72
N PRO A 31 2.85 -2.87 13.66
CA PRO A 31 1.64 -2.40 14.32
C PRO A 31 1.94 -1.29 15.32
N VAL A 32 1.15 -0.22 15.28
CA VAL A 32 1.07 0.82 16.32
C VAL A 32 -0.12 0.56 17.24
N ARG A 33 -1.19 0.00 16.69
CA ARG A 33 -2.41 -0.38 17.41
C ARG A 33 -3.03 -1.59 16.72
N GLU A 34 -3.38 -2.60 17.51
CA GLU A 34 -4.10 -3.78 17.04
C GLU A 34 -5.32 -4.03 17.92
N GLU A 35 -6.50 -3.63 17.43
CA GLU A 35 -7.80 -3.93 18.01
C GLU A 35 -8.59 -4.84 17.05
N GLU A 36 -9.67 -5.45 17.53
CA GLU A 36 -10.44 -6.42 16.75
C GLU A 36 -11.04 -5.80 15.47
N SER A 37 -11.54 -4.57 15.55
CA SER A 37 -12.20 -3.88 14.44
C SER A 37 -11.35 -2.79 13.79
N TYR A 38 -10.13 -2.57 14.31
CA TYR A 38 -9.30 -1.44 13.89
C TYR A 38 -7.82 -1.68 14.14
N VAL A 39 -7.01 -1.52 13.09
CA VAL A 39 -5.55 -1.68 13.17
C VAL A 39 -4.88 -0.47 12.54
N ILE A 40 -3.83 0.04 13.19
CA ILE A 40 -2.95 1.05 12.62
C ILE A 40 -1.58 0.41 12.45
N LEU A 41 -1.09 0.42 11.21
CA LEU A 41 0.26 -0.01 10.88
C LEU A 41 1.09 1.19 10.45
N ILE A 42 2.39 1.15 10.74
CA ILE A 42 3.37 2.17 10.39
C ILE A 42 4.56 1.55 9.67
N LYS A 43 5.08 2.27 8.68
CA LYS A 43 6.40 2.05 8.11
C LYS A 43 7.03 3.41 7.90
N ASP A 44 8.21 3.61 8.47
CA ASP A 44 8.88 4.90 8.50
C ASP A 44 7.95 5.97 9.13
N GLU A 45 7.57 7.03 8.42
CA GLU A 45 6.59 8.03 8.91
C GLU A 45 5.19 7.86 8.30
N LEU A 46 4.97 6.79 7.52
CA LEU A 46 3.73 6.54 6.78
C LEU A 46 2.84 5.56 7.55
N THR A 47 1.55 5.89 7.70
CA THR A 47 0.57 4.99 8.34
C THR A 47 -0.48 4.50 7.37
N VAL A 48 -0.94 3.26 7.59
CA VAL A 48 -2.15 2.72 6.98
C VAL A 48 -3.10 2.28 8.09
N HIS A 49 -4.39 2.56 7.89
CA HIS A 49 -5.42 2.24 8.86
C HIS A 49 -6.33 1.17 8.26
N LEU A 50 -6.54 0.08 8.99
CA LEU A 50 -7.43 -1.01 8.59
C LEU A 50 -8.67 -0.96 9.48
N LEU A 51 -9.84 -1.12 8.86
CA LEU A 51 -11.13 -1.12 9.55
C LEU A 51 -12.03 -2.22 8.98
N ASN A 52 -13.00 -2.69 9.76
CA ASN A 52 -13.94 -3.69 9.30
C ASN A 52 -14.75 -3.15 8.11
N ALA A 53 -14.81 -3.93 7.04
CA ALA A 53 -15.71 -3.66 5.94
C ALA A 53 -17.16 -3.97 6.34
N GLY A 54 -18.09 -3.13 5.87
CA GLY A 54 -19.53 -3.43 5.89
C GLY A 54 -20.02 -3.92 4.52
N ASP A 55 -21.32 -4.13 4.41
CA ASP A 55 -21.96 -4.74 3.23
C ASP A 55 -21.83 -3.90 1.94
N ASN A 56 -21.55 -2.60 2.04
CA ASN A 56 -21.49 -1.66 0.92
C ASN A 56 -20.18 -0.87 0.86
N VAL A 57 -19.04 -1.57 0.93
CA VAL A 57 -17.71 -0.96 0.75
C VAL A 57 -17.44 -0.68 -0.72
N GLY A 58 -17.12 0.59 -1.02
CA GLY A 58 -16.67 1.01 -2.34
C GLY A 58 -15.26 0.50 -2.68
N GLN A 59 -14.84 0.74 -3.92
CA GLN A 59 -13.46 0.49 -4.36
C GLN A 59 -12.59 1.70 -3.99
N MET A 60 -11.32 1.44 -3.69
CA MET A 60 -10.33 2.50 -3.51
C MET A 60 -8.98 2.10 -4.09
N GLU A 61 -8.18 3.10 -4.41
CA GLU A 61 -6.79 2.91 -4.77
C GLU A 61 -5.92 3.94 -4.06
N PHE A 62 -4.68 3.57 -3.78
CA PHE A 62 -3.69 4.49 -3.26
C PHE A 62 -2.30 4.14 -3.77
N TYR A 63 -1.42 5.14 -3.74
CA TYR A 63 -0.06 5.05 -4.23
C TYR A 63 0.92 5.07 -3.05
N LEU A 64 1.86 4.13 -3.03
CA LEU A 64 3.01 4.11 -2.15
C LEU A 64 4.25 4.40 -3.00
N GLU A 65 4.82 5.58 -2.83
CA GLU A 65 6.12 5.90 -3.42
C GLU A 65 7.23 5.24 -2.59
N VAL A 66 8.15 4.58 -3.29
CA VAL A 66 9.35 3.96 -2.73
C VAL A 66 10.58 4.47 -3.46
N ASP A 67 11.75 4.31 -2.87
CA ASP A 67 13.03 4.65 -3.49
C ASP A 67 13.50 3.57 -4.49
N ASP A 68 13.28 2.29 -4.16
CA ASP A 68 13.69 1.14 -4.98
C ASP A 68 12.56 0.09 -5.13
N ILE A 69 11.76 0.22 -6.21
CA ILE A 69 10.69 -0.72 -6.51
C ILE A 69 11.20 -2.11 -6.93
N ASP A 70 12.37 -2.21 -7.57
CA ASP A 70 12.89 -3.50 -8.02
C ASP A 70 13.49 -4.29 -6.85
N GLY A 71 14.17 -3.60 -5.93
CA GLY A 71 14.61 -4.16 -4.65
C GLY A 71 13.43 -4.67 -3.83
N LEU A 72 12.43 -3.82 -3.57
CA LEU A 72 11.22 -4.21 -2.86
C LEU A 72 10.50 -5.39 -3.53
N TRP A 73 10.34 -5.35 -4.85
CA TRP A 73 9.68 -6.44 -5.59
C TRP A 73 10.40 -7.78 -5.41
N ASN A 74 11.73 -7.79 -5.46
CA ASN A 74 12.51 -9.00 -5.28
C ASN A 74 12.34 -9.62 -3.88
N GLU A 75 12.14 -8.80 -2.85
CA GLU A 75 11.89 -9.27 -1.48
C GLU A 75 10.46 -9.77 -1.25
N MET A 76 9.49 -9.22 -1.96
CA MET A 76 8.07 -9.49 -1.70
C MET A 76 7.39 -10.44 -2.69
N LYS A 77 7.95 -10.66 -3.90
CA LYS A 77 7.28 -11.41 -5.00
C LYS A 77 6.78 -12.79 -4.60
N ASP A 78 7.53 -13.51 -3.76
CA ASP A 78 7.14 -14.85 -3.30
C ASP A 78 6.01 -14.81 -2.27
N LYS A 79 5.90 -13.72 -1.51
CA LYS A 79 4.87 -13.50 -0.47
C LYS A 79 3.53 -13.07 -1.06
N VAL A 80 3.53 -12.58 -2.30
CA VAL A 80 2.31 -12.18 -3.03
C VAL A 80 1.89 -13.20 -4.08
N GLN A 81 2.50 -14.39 -4.10
CA GLN A 81 2.06 -15.48 -4.96
C GLN A 81 0.59 -15.84 -4.68
N GLY A 82 -0.19 -15.98 -5.75
CA GLY A 82 -1.63 -16.26 -5.67
C GLY A 82 -2.52 -15.01 -5.53
N LEU A 83 -1.94 -13.83 -5.31
CA LEU A 83 -2.69 -12.57 -5.39
C LEU A 83 -2.80 -12.07 -6.83
N LYS A 84 -3.78 -11.19 -7.09
CA LYS A 84 -3.87 -10.47 -8.36
C LYS A 84 -2.86 -9.34 -8.37
N VAL A 85 -1.74 -9.57 -9.06
CA VAL A 85 -0.62 -8.63 -9.14
C VAL A 85 -0.24 -8.31 -10.58
N ARG A 86 0.38 -7.16 -10.76
CA ARG A 86 1.13 -6.77 -11.95
C ARG A 86 2.55 -6.41 -11.51
N GLU A 87 3.53 -7.13 -12.04
CA GLU A 87 4.95 -6.92 -11.73
C GLU A 87 5.44 -5.53 -12.17
N PRO A 88 6.55 -5.02 -11.60
CA PRO A 88 7.10 -3.71 -11.94
C PRO A 88 7.29 -3.50 -13.44
N PHE A 89 6.72 -2.40 -13.94
CA PHE A 89 6.79 -2.02 -15.36
C PHE A 89 6.91 -0.51 -15.53
N ASP A 90 7.52 -0.10 -16.63
CA ASP A 90 7.76 1.32 -16.90
C ASP A 90 6.52 2.00 -17.48
N ARG A 91 6.28 3.22 -17.01
CA ARG A 91 5.18 4.09 -17.43
C ARG A 91 5.71 5.19 -18.33
N LYS A 92 4.86 5.63 -19.27
CA LYS A 92 5.20 6.72 -20.20
C LYS A 92 5.54 8.05 -19.51
N TYR A 93 5.11 8.22 -18.25
CA TYR A 93 5.37 9.40 -17.43
C TYR A 93 6.60 9.27 -16.52
N GLY A 94 7.48 8.29 -16.77
CA GLY A 94 8.79 8.21 -16.10
C GLY A 94 8.79 7.54 -14.72
N MET A 95 7.73 6.80 -14.37
CA MET A 95 7.69 5.98 -13.16
C MET A 95 7.79 4.51 -13.52
N ARG A 96 8.36 3.72 -12.61
CA ARG A 96 8.33 2.26 -12.62
C ARG A 96 7.44 1.80 -11.47
N GLU A 97 6.41 1.03 -11.75
CA GLU A 97 5.37 0.70 -10.77
C GLU A 97 4.89 -0.75 -10.85
N ALA A 98 4.50 -1.31 -9.70
CA ALA A 98 3.78 -2.57 -9.56
C ALA A 98 2.38 -2.32 -9.02
N HIS A 99 1.42 -3.19 -9.37
CA HIS A 99 0.03 -3.10 -8.89
C HIS A 99 -0.34 -4.35 -8.12
N ILE A 100 -0.94 -4.20 -6.94
CA ILE A 100 -1.29 -5.32 -6.06
C ILE A 100 -2.72 -5.12 -5.55
N SER A 101 -3.58 -6.10 -5.81
CA SER A 101 -4.89 -6.14 -5.14
C SER A 101 -4.68 -6.64 -3.71
N ILE A 102 -4.94 -5.78 -2.72
CA ILE A 102 -4.73 -6.11 -1.31
C ILE A 102 -5.71 -7.22 -0.90
N PRO A 103 -5.25 -8.33 -0.30
CA PRO A 103 -6.12 -9.44 0.07
C PRO A 103 -7.20 -8.98 1.04
N GLN A 104 -8.40 -9.57 0.95
CA GLN A 104 -9.53 -9.29 1.86
C GLN A 104 -10.05 -7.85 1.81
N THR A 105 -9.81 -7.14 0.70
CA THR A 105 -10.26 -5.76 0.49
C THR A 105 -10.72 -5.55 -0.96
N ASN A 106 -11.37 -4.42 -1.22
CA ASN A 106 -11.61 -3.91 -2.58
C ASN A 106 -10.57 -2.83 -2.95
N THR A 107 -9.33 -2.97 -2.47
CA THR A 107 -8.28 -1.94 -2.57
C THR A 107 -7.17 -2.35 -3.54
N LEU A 108 -6.87 -1.46 -4.49
CA LEU A 108 -5.72 -1.57 -5.37
C LEU A 108 -4.56 -0.70 -4.85
N LEU A 109 -3.44 -1.34 -4.55
CA LEU A 109 -2.19 -0.67 -4.18
C LEU A 109 -1.30 -0.51 -5.41
N PHE A 110 -0.92 0.73 -5.70
CA PHE A 110 0.16 1.05 -6.62
C PHE A 110 1.43 1.29 -5.80
N ILE A 111 2.53 0.64 -6.16
CA ILE A 111 3.83 0.88 -5.56
C ILE A 111 4.78 1.27 -6.66
N GLY A 112 5.51 2.37 -6.53
CA GLY A 112 6.47 2.73 -7.56
C GLY A 112 7.53 3.72 -7.14
N SER A 113 8.52 3.83 -8.01
CA SER A 113 9.64 4.75 -7.87
C SER A 113 9.94 5.43 -9.20
N GLY A 114 10.68 6.53 -9.14
CA GLY A 114 11.16 7.25 -10.31
C GLY A 114 12.13 6.46 -11.17
N CYS A 115 11.95 6.47 -12.50
CA CYS A 115 12.98 5.97 -13.42
C CYS A 115 14.23 6.86 -13.30
N GLY A 116 15.32 6.32 -12.73
CA GLY A 116 16.59 7.05 -12.59
C GLY A 116 16.62 8.12 -11.47
N GLY A 117 15.83 7.95 -10.40
CA GLY A 117 15.83 8.86 -9.25
C GLY A 117 14.94 10.11 -9.41
N VAL A 118 14.06 10.11 -10.42
CA VAL A 118 13.07 11.18 -10.63
C VAL A 118 11.88 10.96 -9.69
N THR A 119 11.86 11.63 -8.54
CA THR A 119 10.66 11.65 -7.69
C THR A 119 9.46 12.19 -8.45
N THR A 120 8.27 11.68 -8.14
CA THR A 120 7.01 12.11 -8.75
C THR A 120 6.94 13.65 -8.73
N PRO A 121 6.67 14.33 -9.86
CA PRO A 121 6.43 15.77 -9.81
C PRO A 121 5.21 15.98 -8.89
N VAL A 122 5.40 16.64 -7.75
CA VAL A 122 4.28 17.24 -7.04
C VAL A 122 3.63 18.15 -8.06
N ALA A 123 2.40 17.83 -8.48
CA ALA A 123 1.68 18.64 -9.46
C ALA A 123 1.71 20.10 -8.98
N THR A 124 2.47 20.94 -9.70
CA THR A 124 2.56 22.39 -9.49
C THR A 124 1.27 23.06 -9.90
#